data_AF-A0A3D3UXW7-F1
#
_entry.id   AF-A0A3D3UXW7-F1
#
_cell.length_a   1.000
_cell.length_b   1.000
_cell.length_c   1.000
_cell.angle_alpha   90.00
_cell.angle_beta   90.00
_cell.angle_gamma   90.00
#
_symmetry.space_group_name_H-M   'P 1'
#
loop_
_entity.id
_entity.type
_entity.pdbx_description
1 polymer ?
#
loop_
_entity_poly.entity_id
_entity_poly.type
_entity_poly.pdbx_seq_one_letter_code
_entity_poly.pdbx_strand_id
1 'polypeptide(L)' 'MKEIPLGNGQNAKVDDEDYEWLSRYSWYAHYDAERQMTYAAHDTPSGRRVYMHDAIMGLDSLEDEPLN' A
#
# COMPACT_ATOMS: atom_id res chain seq x y z
N MET A 1 -12.43 9.19 -6.97
CA MET A 1 -11.75 9.41 -5.67
C MET A 1 -12.44 8.63 -4.55
N LYS A 2 -11.76 7.63 -4.02
CA LYS A 2 -12.14 6.77 -2.90
C LYS A 2 -11.09 6.86 -1.79
N GLU A 3 -11.49 6.46 -0.59
CA GLU A 3 -10.62 6.45 0.58
C GLU A 3 -10.43 5.03 1.08
N ILE A 4 -9.17 4.58 1.19
CA ILE A 4 -8.82 3.30 1.77
C ILE A 4 -8.41 3.53 3.23
N PRO A 5 -9.11 2.94 4.21
CA PRO A 5 -8.71 3.04 5.60
C PRO A 5 -7.41 2.24 5.83
N LEU A 6 -6.38 2.92 6.30
CA LEU A 6 -5.05 2.36 6.60
C LEU A 6 -4.91 1.97 8.08
N GLY A 7 -5.99 2.04 8.85
CA GLY A 7 -5.89 1.91 10.31
C GLY A 7 -5.21 3.10 10.98
N ASN A 8 -5.20 3.12 12.32
CA ASN A 8 -4.74 4.25 13.14
C ASN A 8 -5.38 5.60 12.80
N GLY A 9 -6.62 5.59 12.28
CA GLY A 9 -7.37 6.79 11.88
C GLY A 9 -6.83 7.49 10.62
N GLN A 10 -5.98 6.80 9.85
CA GLN A 10 -5.43 7.33 8.59
C GLN A 10 -6.12 6.70 7.39
N ASN A 11 -6.23 7.50 6.32
CA ASN A 11 -6.93 7.12 5.10
C ASN A 11 -6.08 7.53 3.90
N ALA A 12 -5.87 6.61 2.95
CA ALA A 12 -5.27 6.91 1.66
C ALA A 12 -6.36 7.35 0.68
N LYS A 13 -6.14 8.45 -0.03
CA LYS A 13 -7.01 8.91 -1.11
C LYS A 13 -6.48 8.35 -2.42
N VAL A 14 -7.32 7.60 -3.13
CA VAL A 14 -6.99 6.94 -4.40
C VAL A 14 -8.11 7.19 -5.40
N ASP A 15 -7.87 7.00 -6.69
CA ASP A 15 -8.96 7.05 -7.67
C ASP A 15 -9.80 5.77 -7.64
N ASP A 16 -10.99 5.82 -8.23
CA ASP A 16 -11.91 4.68 -8.22
C ASP A 16 -11.32 3.48 -8.98
N GLU A 17 -10.57 3.74 -10.04
CA GLU A 17 -9.82 2.71 -10.80
C GLU A 17 -8.79 2.01 -9.91
N ASP A 18 -8.07 2.79 -9.08
CA ASP A 18 -7.06 2.22 -8.20
C ASP A 18 -7.64 1.50 -6.98
N TYR A 19 -8.79 1.98 -6.51
CA TYR A 19 -9.43 1.45 -5.32
C TYR A 19 -9.77 -0.04 -5.45
N GLU A 20 -10.25 -0.49 -6.62
CA GLU A 20 -10.70 -1.87 -6.81
C GLU A 20 -9.58 -2.91 -6.67
N TRP A 21 -8.34 -2.55 -7.02
CA TRP A 21 -7.18 -3.42 -6.86
C TRP A 21 -6.55 -3.24 -5.48
N LEU A 22 -6.37 -2.00 -5.02
CA LEU A 22 -5.79 -1.71 -3.72
C LEU A 22 -6.63 -2.25 -2.57
N SER A 23 -7.96 -2.16 -2.63
CA SER A 23 -8.83 -2.62 -1.54
C SER A 23 -8.79 -4.13 -1.30
N ARG A 24 -8.15 -4.89 -2.20
CA ARG A 24 -7.95 -6.34 -2.04
C ARG A 24 -6.86 -6.67 -1.03
N TYR A 25 -5.94 -5.74 -0.81
CA TYR A 25 -4.80 -5.92 0.08
C TYR A 25 -5.06 -5.28 1.44
N SER A 26 -4.46 -5.86 2.48
CA SER A 26 -4.53 -5.30 3.82
C SER A 26 -3.47 -4.22 3.97
N TRP A 27 -3.90 -2.97 3.82
CA TRP A 27 -3.05 -1.79 4.00
C TRP A 27 -3.03 -1.31 5.44
N TYR A 28 -1.88 -0.83 5.88
CA TYR A 28 -1.73 -0.17 7.16
C TYR A 28 -0.90 1.10 7.07
N ALA A 29 -1.12 2.00 8.02
CA ALA A 29 -0.38 3.23 8.16
C ALA A 29 0.99 2.95 8.79
N HIS A 30 2.04 3.09 8.00
CA HIS A 30 3.42 2.99 8.45
C HIS A 30 4.03 4.38 8.60
N TYR A 31 4.41 4.73 9.83
CA TYR A 31 5.10 5.98 10.09
C TYR A 31 6.60 5.80 9.86
N ASP A 32 7.13 6.51 8.86
CA ASP A 32 8.55 6.58 8.59
C ASP A 32 9.17 7.71 9.43
N ALA A 33 10.00 7.32 10.40
CA ALA A 33 10.63 8.28 11.31
C ALA A 33 11.73 9.12 10.64
N GLU A 34 12.36 8.61 9.58
CA GLU A 34 13.43 9.30 8.86
C GLU A 34 12.86 10.42 7.99
N ARG A 35 11.72 10.17 7.34
CA ARG A 35 11.00 11.14 6.50
C ARG A 35 9.97 11.95 7.26
N GLN A 36 9.65 11.56 8.50
CA GLN A 36 8.57 12.13 9.32
C GLN A 36 7.22 12.13 8.61
N MET A 37 6.94 11.08 7.83
CA MET A 37 5.74 10.96 7.01
C MET A 37 5.10 9.60 7.23
N THR A 38 3.76 9.56 7.22
CA THR A 38 3.04 8.29 7.18
C THR A 38 2.82 7.86 5.74
N TYR A 39 3.17 6.62 5.44
CA TYR A 39 2.89 5.96 4.18
C TYR A 39 1.91 4.81 4.37
N ALA A 40 1.11 4.54 3.34
CA ALA A 40 0.34 3.31 3.25
C ALA A 40 1.30 2.17 2.88
N ALA A 41 1.45 1.21 3.77
CA ALA A 41 2.28 0.04 3.58
C ALA A 41 1.45 -1.25 3.68
N HIS A 42 1.93 -2.29 3.04
CA HIS A 42 1.36 -3.63 3.02
C HIS A 42 2.50 -4.64 3.17
N ASP A 43 2.31 -5.67 3.98
CA ASP A 43 3.26 -6.77 4.07
C ASP A 43 2.78 -7.93 3.20
N THR A 44 3.62 -8.30 2.24
CA THR A 44 3.42 -9.47 1.39
C THR A 44 3.59 -10.76 2.19
N PRO A 45 3.07 -11.90 1.69
CA PRO A 45 3.26 -13.21 2.34
C PRO A 45 4.73 -13.60 2.56
N SER A 46 5.64 -13.11 1.71
CA SER A 46 7.08 -13.32 1.82
C SER A 46 7.77 -12.44 2.87
N GLY A 47 7.02 -11.56 3.54
CA GLY A 47 7.54 -10.64 4.56
C GLY A 47 8.18 -9.38 3.99
N ARG A 48 8.01 -9.11 2.69
CA ARG A 48 8.41 -7.85 2.07
C ARG A 48 7.34 -6.79 2.32
N ARG A 49 7.76 -5.62 2.77
CA ARG A 49 6.91 -4.44 2.88
C ARG A 49 6.86 -3.72 1.53
N VAL A 50 5.65 -3.45 1.07
CA VAL A 50 5.37 -2.72 -0.17
C VAL A 50 4.60 -1.45 0.18
N TYR A 51 4.99 -0.32 -0.40
CA TYR A 51 4.28 0.93 -0.23
C TYR A 51 3.25 1.12 -1.34
N MET A 52 2.07 1.62 -1.00
CA MET A 52 1.00 1.88 -1.96
C MET A 52 1.48 2.81 -3.09
N HIS A 53 2.30 3.79 -2.74
CA HIS A 53 2.89 4.72 -3.69
C HIS A 53 3.77 4.01 -4.73
N ASP A 54 4.63 3.10 -4.28
CA ASP A 54 5.53 2.36 -5.17
C ASP A 54 4.75 1.37 -6.04
N ALA A 55 3.69 0.75 -5.50
CA ALA A 55 2.80 -0.13 -6.25
C ALA A 55 2.05 0.62 -7.37
N ILE A 56 1.50 1.81 -7.07
CA ILE A 56 0.83 2.65 -8.08
C ILE A 56 1.84 3.12 -9.15
N MET A 57 3.08 3.44 -8.75
CA MET A 57 4.13 3.85 -9.69
C MET A 57 4.73 2.68 -10.49
N GLY A 58 4.38 1.43 -10.17
CA GLY A 58 5.00 0.24 -10.77
C GLY A 58 6.47 0.05 -10.40
N LEU A 59 6.92 0.67 -9.30
CA LEU A 59 8.26 0.49 -8.73
C LEU A 59 8.35 -0.78 -7.88
N ASP A 60 7.22 -1.22 -7.33
CA ASP A 60 7.12 -2.41 -6.50
C ASP A 60 5.86 -3.21 -6.86
N SER A 61 5.86 -4.51 -6.60
CA SER A 61 4.78 -5.43 -6.98
C SER A 61 4.17 -6.00 -5.72
N LEU A 62 2.84 -5.90 -5.59
CA LEU A 62 2.11 -6.47 -4.45
C LEU A 62 1.98 -7.99 -4.51
N GLU A 63 2.34 -8.58 -5.64
CA GLU A 63 2.35 -10.01 -5.87
C GLU A 63 3.79 -10.50 -5.75
N ASP A 64 4.00 -11.54 -4.95
CA ASP A 64 5.13 -12.43 -5.15
C ASP A 64 4.88 -13.12 -6.50
N GLU A 65 5.34 -12.50 -7.58
CA GLU A 65 5.47 -13.20 -8.86
C GLU A 65 6.28 -14.47 -8.56
N PRO A 66 5.70 -15.67 -8.67
CA PRO A 66 6.46 -16.88 -8.48
C PRO A 66 7.54 -16.88 -9.56
N LEU A 67 8.81 -16.79 -9.13
CA LEU A 67 9.97 -17.06 -9.98
C LEU A 67 9.76 -18.45 -10.60
N ASN A 68 9.28 -18.47 -11.85
CA ASN A 68 9.12 -19.68 -12.65
C ASN A 68 10.28 -19.81 -13.65
#